data_AF-A0A8C5RWH0-F1
#
_entry.id   AF-A0A8C5RWH0-F1
#
_cell.length_a   1.000
_cell.length_b   1.000
_cell.length_c   1.000
_cell.angle_alpha   90.00
_cell.angle_beta   90.00
_cell.angle_gamma   90.00
#
_symmetry.space_group_name_H-M   'P 1'
#
loop_
_entity.id
_entity.type
_entity.pdbx_description
1 polymer ?
#
loop_
_entity_poly.entity_id
_entity_poly.type
_entity_poly.pdbx_seq_one_letter_code
_entity_poly.pdbx_strand_id
1 'polypeptide(L)'
;MRHTLATSASVLAKGGKEIFGTKQFLPQNALIKWLATHVCNRVLLDDLCGNFFFVLCGFNEKNLNMSRIDVYSTHCPAGTSVQNFLHWTQVVMKFPAFDWGSRKENMAHYKQPAPPPYNMKGMLVPTAIWTGGHDWLADPKDIAILMTMIPNLIYHKEIPDWEHLDFIWGLDAPQRMFRDMIQMMRKVQYAH
;
A
#
# COMPACT_ATOMS: atom_id res chain seq x y z
N MET A 1 2.49 21.04 -5.34
CA MET A 1 2.62 19.56 -5.33
C MET A 1 1.29 18.82 -5.42
N ARG A 2 0.26 19.07 -4.58
CA ARG A 2 -1.06 18.41 -4.68
C ARG A 2 -1.76 18.58 -6.04
N HIS A 3 -1.72 19.78 -6.62
CA HIS A 3 -2.27 20.02 -7.96
C HIS A 3 -1.52 19.27 -9.06
N THR A 4 -0.19 19.12 -8.94
CA THR A 4 0.64 18.43 -9.94
C THR A 4 0.38 16.92 -9.96
N LEU A 5 0.15 16.30 -8.79
CA LEU A 5 -0.19 14.87 -8.67
C LEU A 5 -1.58 14.55 -9.25
N ALA A 6 -2.59 15.40 -9.03
CA ALA A 6 -3.94 15.20 -9.58
C ALA A 6 -3.97 15.26 -11.12
N THR A 7 -3.22 16.19 -11.73
CA THR A 7 -3.13 16.29 -13.20
C THR A 7 -2.37 15.10 -13.79
N SER A 8 -1.25 14.69 -13.18
CA SER A 8 -0.48 13.50 -13.60
C SER A 8 -1.27 12.21 -13.45
N ALA A 9 -2.04 12.05 -12.37
CA ALA A 9 -2.92 10.91 -12.15
C ALA A 9 -4.03 10.82 -13.21
N SER A 10 -4.61 11.96 -13.61
CA SER A 10 -5.63 12.00 -14.69
C SER A 10 -5.09 11.62 -16.07
N VAL A 11 -3.80 11.92 -16.34
CA VAL A 11 -3.11 11.59 -17.60
C VAL A 11 -2.72 10.11 -17.61
N LEU A 12 -2.18 9.58 -16.51
CA LEU A 12 -1.90 8.16 -16.31
C LEU A 12 -3.16 7.29 -16.37
N ALA A 13 -4.29 7.77 -15.84
CA ALA A 13 -5.56 7.05 -15.93
C ALA A 13 -6.08 6.90 -17.38
N LYS A 14 -5.79 7.85 -18.27
CA LYS A 14 -6.22 7.82 -19.67
C LYS A 14 -5.24 7.12 -20.61
N GLY A 15 -3.93 7.24 -20.38
CA GLY A 15 -2.88 6.64 -21.24
C GLY A 15 -2.18 5.42 -20.64
N GLY A 16 -2.47 5.04 -19.40
CA GLY A 16 -1.70 3.98 -18.71
C GLY A 16 -1.88 2.58 -19.32
N LYS A 17 -3.01 2.30 -19.98
CA LYS A 17 -3.18 1.06 -20.76
C LYS A 17 -2.27 1.00 -21.99
N GLU A 18 -1.93 2.14 -22.58
CA GLU A 18 -1.03 2.23 -23.74
C GLU A 18 0.43 2.03 -23.32
N ILE A 19 0.81 2.53 -22.13
CA ILE A 19 2.17 2.42 -21.60
C ILE A 19 2.42 1.03 -20.98
N PHE A 20 1.50 0.53 -20.17
CA PHE A 20 1.70 -0.67 -19.35
C PHE A 20 0.95 -1.91 -19.87
N GLY A 21 0.12 -1.76 -20.91
CA GLY A 21 -0.74 -2.82 -21.41
C GLY A 21 -1.97 -3.07 -20.53
N THR A 22 -2.54 -4.27 -20.62
CA THR A 22 -3.82 -4.62 -19.94
C THR A 22 -3.73 -5.85 -19.03
N LYS A 23 -2.53 -6.42 -18.87
CA LYS A 23 -2.32 -7.68 -18.14
C LYS A 23 -1.61 -7.42 -16.80
N GLN A 24 -0.39 -7.92 -16.67
CA GLN A 24 0.38 -7.85 -15.43
C GLN A 24 1.17 -6.55 -15.35
N PHE A 25 1.16 -5.93 -14.18
CA PHE A 25 2.00 -4.81 -13.80
C PHE A 25 3.07 -5.31 -12.82
N LEU A 26 4.33 -5.10 -13.19
CA LEU A 26 5.52 -5.50 -12.41
C LEU A 26 5.52 -6.96 -11.94
N PRO A 27 5.33 -7.96 -12.82
CA PRO A 27 5.48 -9.35 -12.43
C PRO A 27 6.94 -9.69 -12.13
N GLN A 28 7.17 -10.54 -11.15
CA GLN A 28 8.49 -11.15 -10.97
C GLN A 28 8.82 -12.03 -12.17
N ASN A 29 10.08 -12.00 -12.59
CA ASN A 29 10.58 -12.89 -13.63
C ASN A 29 11.97 -13.41 -13.25
N ALA A 30 12.43 -14.42 -13.97
CA ALA A 30 13.71 -15.08 -13.67
C ALA A 30 14.90 -14.11 -13.72
N LEU A 31 14.87 -13.11 -14.60
CA LEU A 31 15.92 -12.10 -14.71
C LEU A 31 15.94 -11.15 -13.51
N ILE A 32 14.78 -10.63 -13.08
CA ILE A 32 14.66 -9.77 -11.89
C ILE A 32 15.08 -10.52 -10.64
N LYS A 33 14.63 -11.78 -10.47
CA LYS A 33 15.06 -12.62 -9.35
C LYS A 33 16.56 -12.89 -9.37
N TRP A 34 17.12 -13.20 -10.54
CA TRP A 34 18.55 -13.45 -10.69
C TRP A 34 19.39 -12.21 -10.34
N LEU A 35 18.98 -11.04 -10.87
CA LEU A 35 19.59 -9.75 -10.53
C LEU A 35 19.46 -9.48 -9.03
N ALA A 36 18.28 -9.67 -8.44
CA ALA A 36 18.06 -9.48 -7.01
C ALA A 36 18.99 -10.36 -6.16
N THR A 37 19.14 -11.65 -6.51
CA THR A 37 19.97 -12.58 -5.73
C THR A 37 21.48 -12.31 -5.84
N HIS A 38 21.97 -11.90 -7.02
CA HIS A 38 23.42 -11.82 -7.29
C HIS A 38 23.99 -10.39 -7.22
N VAL A 39 23.13 -9.37 -7.34
CA VAL A 39 23.51 -7.96 -7.33
C VAL A 39 23.23 -7.33 -5.96
N CYS A 40 22.10 -7.68 -5.31
CA CYS A 40 21.67 -7.09 -4.02
C CYS A 40 22.27 -7.71 -2.77
N ASN A 41 23.23 -8.62 -2.94
CA ASN A 41 24.05 -9.17 -1.86
C ASN A 41 25.44 -8.49 -1.81
N ARG A 42 25.61 -7.35 -2.49
CA ARG A 42 26.89 -6.65 -2.61
C ARG A 42 26.75 -5.27 -1.97
N VAL A 43 27.51 -5.04 -0.91
CA VAL A 43 27.54 -3.86 -0.03
C VAL A 43 27.36 -2.48 -0.69
N LEU A 44 27.81 -2.28 -1.94
CA LEU A 44 27.70 -0.99 -2.65
C LEU A 44 26.40 -0.83 -3.48
N LEU A 45 25.63 -1.91 -3.66
CA LEU A 45 24.43 -1.96 -4.49
C LEU A 45 23.18 -2.29 -3.67
N ASP A 46 23.32 -2.53 -2.36
CA ASP A 46 22.19 -2.83 -1.46
C ASP A 46 21.21 -1.64 -1.44
N ASP A 47 21.70 -0.40 -1.42
CA ASP A 47 20.88 0.83 -1.53
C ASP A 47 20.15 0.94 -2.89
N LEU A 48 20.79 0.53 -3.98
CA LEU A 48 20.21 0.49 -5.34
C LEU A 48 19.19 -0.65 -5.50
N CYS A 49 19.36 -1.71 -4.71
CA CYS A 49 18.47 -2.84 -4.59
C CYS A 49 17.34 -2.62 -3.58
N GLY A 50 17.35 -1.46 -2.92
CA GLY A 50 16.19 -0.69 -2.53
C GLY A 50 15.29 -0.45 -3.75
N ASN A 51 14.70 -1.53 -4.26
CA ASN A 51 13.79 -1.70 -5.38
C ASN A 51 12.81 -0.53 -5.55
N PHE A 52 12.25 -0.40 -6.76
CA PHE A 52 11.14 0.51 -7.06
C PHE A 52 10.01 0.47 -6.01
N PHE A 53 9.81 -0.67 -5.32
CA PHE A 53 8.84 -0.81 -4.24
C PHE A 53 9.22 -0.04 -2.96
N PHE A 54 10.51 0.02 -2.62
CA PHE A 54 11.03 0.88 -1.54
C PHE A 54 10.82 2.37 -1.88
N VAL A 55 10.91 2.74 -3.15
CA VAL A 55 10.60 4.09 -3.65
C VAL A 55 9.09 4.39 -3.65
N LEU A 56 8.23 3.41 -3.95
CA LEU A 56 6.77 3.58 -3.96
C LEU A 56 6.15 3.61 -2.57
N CYS A 57 6.67 2.80 -1.64
CA CYS A 57 6.10 2.66 -0.30
C CYS A 57 6.81 3.54 0.75
N GLY A 58 8.09 3.85 0.57
CA GLY A 58 8.93 4.43 1.63
C GLY A 58 9.49 3.36 2.56
N PHE A 59 10.71 3.59 3.07
CA PHE A 59 11.37 2.66 4.00
C PHE A 59 12.33 3.34 4.95
N ASN A 60 12.41 2.76 6.14
CA ASN A 60 13.32 3.19 7.18
C ASN A 60 14.58 2.31 7.17
N GLU A 61 15.66 2.79 6.54
CA GLU A 61 16.96 2.11 6.52
C GLU A 61 17.44 1.70 7.92
N LYS A 62 17.17 2.52 8.94
CA LYS A 62 17.61 2.26 10.32
C LYS A 62 16.84 1.12 10.98
N ASN A 63 15.67 0.77 10.47
CA ASN A 63 14.80 -0.26 11.02
C ASN A 63 14.61 -1.44 10.06
N LEU A 64 15.34 -1.49 8.95
CA LEU A 64 15.31 -2.60 8.00
C LEU A 64 16.55 -3.49 8.17
N ASN A 65 16.36 -4.81 8.14
CA ASN A 65 17.50 -5.74 8.08
C ASN A 65 18.13 -5.74 6.69
N MET A 66 19.16 -4.93 6.47
CA MET A 66 19.83 -4.80 5.18
C MET A 66 20.45 -6.10 4.68
N SER A 67 20.89 -7.00 5.57
CA SER A 67 21.40 -8.33 5.19
C SER A 67 20.33 -9.29 4.64
N ARG A 68 19.07 -8.86 4.55
CA ARG A 68 17.95 -9.62 3.96
C ARG A 68 17.32 -8.94 2.75
N ILE A 69 17.96 -7.90 2.21
CA ILE A 69 17.42 -7.14 1.09
C ILE A 69 17.25 -8.00 -0.17
N ASP A 70 18.12 -8.99 -0.35
CA ASP A 70 18.01 -9.99 -1.41
C ASP A 70 16.71 -10.81 -1.32
N VAL A 71 16.31 -11.21 -0.11
CA VAL A 71 15.05 -11.90 0.15
C VAL A 71 13.87 -10.96 -0.15
N TYR A 72 13.89 -9.73 0.36
CA TYR A 72 12.79 -8.79 0.13
C TYR A 72 12.60 -8.50 -1.37
N SER A 73 13.69 -8.21 -2.08
CA SER A 73 13.66 -7.84 -3.49
C SER A 73 13.37 -9.01 -4.44
N THR A 74 13.69 -10.24 -4.05
CA THR A 74 13.33 -11.45 -4.83
C THR A 74 11.84 -11.78 -4.72
N HIS A 75 11.21 -11.43 -3.60
CA HIS A 75 9.82 -11.74 -3.31
C HIS A 75 8.85 -10.56 -3.54
N CYS A 76 9.36 -9.32 -3.63
CA CYS A 76 8.56 -8.11 -3.79
C CYS A 76 9.12 -7.24 -4.92
N PRO A 77 8.28 -6.71 -5.84
CA PRO A 77 6.82 -6.91 -5.93
C PRO A 77 6.45 -8.35 -6.29
N ALA A 78 5.26 -8.84 -5.95
CA ALA A 78 4.79 -10.18 -6.34
C ALA A 78 3.96 -10.18 -7.64
N GLY A 79 3.85 -9.01 -8.29
CA GLY A 79 2.98 -8.77 -9.45
C GLY A 79 1.55 -8.38 -9.06
N THR A 80 0.97 -7.47 -9.84
CA THR A 80 -0.46 -7.09 -9.76
C THR A 80 -1.03 -6.90 -11.16
N SER A 81 -2.31 -6.56 -11.31
CA SER A 81 -2.86 -6.21 -12.62
C SER A 81 -2.62 -4.74 -12.95
N VAL A 82 -2.50 -4.41 -14.23
CA VAL A 82 -2.47 -3.00 -14.68
C VAL A 82 -3.76 -2.29 -14.25
N GLN A 83 -4.90 -2.97 -14.27
CA GLN A 83 -6.17 -2.41 -13.80
C GLN A 83 -6.11 -1.97 -12.33
N ASN A 84 -5.48 -2.76 -11.45
CA ASN A 84 -5.30 -2.39 -10.05
C ASN A 84 -4.41 -1.15 -9.92
N PHE A 85 -3.28 -1.10 -10.64
CA PHE A 85 -2.43 0.09 -10.66
C PHE A 85 -3.19 1.34 -11.13
N LEU A 86 -3.98 1.23 -12.21
CA LEU A 86 -4.83 2.32 -12.69
C LEU A 86 -5.85 2.75 -11.64
N HIS A 87 -6.45 1.81 -10.90
CA HIS A 87 -7.39 2.15 -9.83
C HIS A 87 -6.73 2.99 -8.74
N TRP A 88 -5.50 2.65 -8.31
CA TRP A 88 -4.75 3.47 -7.34
C TRP A 88 -4.54 4.91 -7.81
N THR A 89 -4.35 5.13 -9.13
CA THR A 89 -4.27 6.49 -9.68
C THR A 89 -5.60 7.26 -9.66
N GLN A 90 -6.74 6.57 -9.61
CA GLN A 90 -8.06 7.18 -9.53
C GLN A 90 -8.44 7.62 -8.10
N VAL A 91 -7.80 7.05 -7.07
CA VAL A 91 -8.23 7.12 -5.66
C VAL A 91 -7.63 8.33 -4.90
N VAL A 92 -6.95 9.24 -5.59
CA VAL A 92 -6.20 10.36 -4.98
C VAL A 92 -7.08 11.37 -4.19
N MET A 93 -8.41 11.36 -4.34
CA MET A 93 -9.30 12.35 -3.68
C MET A 93 -10.64 11.81 -3.16
N LYS A 94 -11.01 10.58 -3.54
CA LYS A 94 -12.25 9.90 -3.14
C LYS A 94 -11.93 8.41 -3.06
N PHE A 95 -12.68 7.64 -2.27
CA PHE A 95 -12.55 6.18 -2.21
C PHE A 95 -13.67 5.47 -3.01
N PRO A 96 -13.71 5.56 -4.35
CA PRO A 96 -14.70 4.88 -5.18
C PRO A 96 -14.23 3.50 -5.64
N ALA A 97 -15.18 2.72 -6.14
CA ALA A 97 -14.90 1.62 -7.04
C ALA A 97 -14.16 2.09 -8.31
N PHE A 98 -13.63 1.14 -9.07
CA PHE A 98 -12.85 1.44 -10.28
C PHE A 98 -13.70 2.12 -11.36
N ASP A 99 -13.23 3.24 -11.93
CA ASP A 99 -13.83 3.82 -13.13
C ASP A 99 -13.36 3.06 -14.37
N TRP A 100 -14.30 2.42 -15.07
CA TRP A 100 -14.01 1.61 -16.25
C TRP A 100 -13.62 2.43 -17.49
N GLY A 101 -13.81 3.76 -17.44
CA GLY A 101 -13.40 4.69 -18.49
C GLY A 101 -14.54 5.20 -19.36
N SER A 102 -15.74 4.62 -19.25
CA SER A 102 -16.95 5.11 -19.92
C SER A 102 -18.21 4.86 -19.10
N ARG A 103 -19.23 5.71 -19.30
CA ARG A 103 -20.56 5.52 -18.69
C ARG A 103 -21.16 4.16 -19.04
N LYS A 104 -20.95 3.68 -20.28
CA LYS A 104 -21.47 2.39 -20.75
C LYS A 104 -20.85 1.22 -19.98
N GLU A 105 -19.53 1.24 -19.78
CA GLU A 105 -18.84 0.20 -19.03
C GLU A 105 -19.19 0.29 -17.54
N ASN A 106 -19.21 1.48 -16.94
CA ASN A 106 -19.66 1.65 -15.56
C ASN A 106 -21.10 1.15 -15.35
N MET A 107 -22.01 1.39 -16.31
CA MET A 107 -23.37 0.83 -16.27
C MET A 107 -23.37 -0.69 -16.31
N ALA A 108 -22.50 -1.32 -17.12
CA ALA A 108 -22.39 -2.78 -17.20
C ALA A 108 -21.90 -3.40 -15.88
N HIS A 109 -21.04 -2.71 -15.13
CA HIS A 109 -20.48 -3.20 -13.88
C HIS A 109 -21.30 -2.83 -12.63
N TYR A 110 -21.82 -1.61 -12.57
CA TYR A 110 -22.41 -1.04 -11.35
C TYR A 110 -23.90 -0.74 -11.48
N LYS A 111 -24.49 -0.87 -12.67
CA LYS A 111 -25.86 -0.40 -12.98
C LYS A 111 -26.06 1.10 -12.73
N GLN A 112 -24.96 1.86 -12.68
CA GLN A 112 -24.93 3.32 -12.56
C GLN A 112 -23.77 3.88 -13.41
N PRO A 113 -23.89 5.12 -13.93
CA PRO A 113 -22.95 5.65 -14.91
C PRO A 113 -21.60 6.09 -14.33
N ALA A 114 -21.49 6.20 -13.01
CA ALA A 114 -20.29 6.59 -12.28
C ALA A 114 -19.95 5.51 -11.24
N PRO A 115 -18.67 5.28 -10.91
CA PRO A 115 -18.31 4.29 -9.90
C PRO A 115 -18.86 4.68 -8.51
N PRO A 116 -19.50 3.75 -7.78
CA PRO A 116 -20.02 4.05 -6.45
C PRO A 116 -18.88 4.28 -5.43
N PRO A 117 -19.05 5.20 -4.47
CA PRO A 117 -18.15 5.35 -3.33
C PRO A 117 -18.29 4.17 -2.35
N TYR A 118 -17.18 3.76 -1.73
CA TYR A 118 -17.24 2.81 -0.61
C TYR A 118 -17.71 3.53 0.66
N ASN A 119 -18.70 2.95 1.34
CA ASN A 119 -19.28 3.52 2.56
C ASN A 119 -18.54 3.03 3.81
N MET A 120 -17.56 3.81 4.27
CA MET A 120 -16.81 3.52 5.49
C MET A 120 -17.68 3.48 6.76
N LYS A 121 -18.78 4.25 6.80
CA LYS A 121 -19.72 4.21 7.94
C LYS A 121 -20.44 2.87 8.08
N GLY A 122 -20.45 2.04 7.03
CA GLY A 122 -20.98 0.68 7.07
C GLY A 122 -20.03 -0.35 7.69
N MET A 123 -18.78 0.02 7.98
CA MET A 123 -17.77 -0.89 8.55
C MET A 123 -17.93 -0.97 10.08
N LEU A 124 -18.83 -1.81 10.56
CA LEU A 124 -19.13 -1.97 12.00
C LEU A 124 -18.11 -2.85 12.76
N VAL A 125 -17.18 -3.48 12.05
CA VAL A 125 -16.18 -4.39 12.63
C VAL A 125 -15.27 -3.61 13.61
N PRO A 126 -15.05 -4.10 14.84
CA PRO A 126 -14.08 -3.51 15.76
C PRO A 126 -12.70 -3.43 15.10
N THR A 127 -12.19 -2.21 14.92
CA THR A 127 -10.98 -1.96 14.14
C THR A 127 -9.89 -1.38 15.03
N ALA A 128 -8.69 -1.96 14.97
CA ALA A 128 -7.47 -1.44 15.58
C ALA A 128 -6.52 -0.98 14.47
N ILE A 129 -5.92 0.20 14.63
CA ILE A 129 -5.05 0.81 13.61
C ILE A 129 -3.69 1.14 14.20
N TRP A 130 -2.63 0.83 13.45
CA TRP A 130 -1.29 1.35 13.67
C TRP A 130 -0.89 2.21 12.47
N THR A 131 -0.23 3.34 12.71
CA THR A 131 0.08 4.36 11.68
C THR A 131 1.53 4.80 11.79
N GLY A 132 2.18 5.09 10.66
CA GLY A 132 3.58 5.53 10.61
C GLY A 132 3.62 7.04 10.45
N GLY A 133 4.42 7.74 11.25
CA GLY A 133 4.54 9.20 11.15
C GLY A 133 5.26 9.67 9.89
N HIS A 134 6.07 8.79 9.28
CA HIS A 134 6.76 9.05 8.02
C HIS A 134 6.18 8.28 6.84
N ASP A 135 5.09 7.51 7.00
CA ASP A 135 4.53 6.68 5.91
C ASP A 135 4.11 7.53 4.69
N TRP A 136 4.63 7.22 3.50
CA TRP A 136 4.32 7.95 2.27
C TRP A 136 3.02 7.52 1.61
N LEU A 137 2.62 6.26 1.80
CA LEU A 137 1.48 5.67 1.10
C LEU A 137 0.20 5.79 1.91
N ALA A 138 0.29 5.47 3.20
CA ALA A 138 -0.76 5.67 4.20
C ALA A 138 -0.45 6.92 5.02
N ASP A 139 -0.34 8.06 4.34
CA ASP A 139 0.19 9.28 4.93
C ASP A 139 -0.68 9.78 6.10
N PRO A 140 -0.08 10.45 7.11
CA PRO A 140 -0.79 10.88 8.30
C PRO A 140 -2.04 11.73 8.02
N LYS A 141 -2.10 12.48 6.91
CA LYS A 141 -3.27 13.31 6.57
C LYS A 141 -4.44 12.45 6.10
N ASP A 142 -4.20 11.51 5.21
CA ASP A 142 -5.24 10.61 4.71
C ASP A 142 -5.73 9.67 5.82
N ILE A 143 -4.84 9.21 6.70
CA ILE A 143 -5.22 8.41 7.87
C ILE A 143 -6.02 9.23 8.90
N ALA A 144 -5.66 10.49 9.15
CA ALA A 144 -6.46 11.36 10.01
C ALA A 144 -7.89 11.50 9.49
N ILE A 145 -8.08 11.59 8.17
CA ILE A 145 -9.41 11.59 7.54
C ILE A 145 -10.10 10.22 7.72
N LEU A 146 -9.40 9.12 7.42
CA LEU A 146 -9.92 7.75 7.54
C LEU A 146 -10.47 7.46 8.94
N MET A 147 -9.74 7.83 9.99
CA MET A 147 -10.14 7.56 11.37
C MET A 147 -11.46 8.27 11.75
N THR A 148 -11.77 9.42 11.16
CA THR A 148 -13.08 10.08 11.38
C THR A 148 -14.25 9.33 10.73
N MET A 149 -13.97 8.43 9.80
CA MET A 149 -14.99 7.69 9.03
C MET A 149 -15.27 6.29 9.59
N ILE A 150 -14.40 5.77 10.46
CA ILE A 150 -14.51 4.42 11.04
C ILE A 150 -15.39 4.48 12.29
N PRO A 151 -16.58 3.86 12.28
CA PRO A 151 -17.53 4.00 13.38
C PRO A 151 -17.13 3.21 14.64
N ASN A 152 -16.34 2.14 14.49
CA ASN A 152 -15.95 1.25 15.58
C ASN A 152 -14.42 1.12 15.69
N LEU A 153 -13.74 2.26 15.86
CA LEU A 153 -12.31 2.32 16.11
C LEU A 153 -12.02 2.04 17.60
N ILE A 154 -11.49 0.86 17.91
CA ILE A 154 -11.25 0.41 19.28
C ILE A 154 -9.83 0.69 19.77
N TYR A 155 -8.91 0.97 18.85
CA TYR A 155 -7.51 1.23 19.17
C TYR A 155 -6.84 2.00 18.03
N HIS A 156 -6.01 2.97 18.39
CA HIS A 156 -5.10 3.64 17.46
C HIS A 156 -3.75 3.84 18.14
N LYS A 157 -2.67 3.51 17.44
CA LYS A 157 -1.30 3.80 17.86
C LYS A 157 -0.49 4.33 16.69
N GLU A 158 -0.06 5.57 16.83
CA GLU A 158 0.92 6.16 15.93
C GLU A 158 2.34 5.77 16.35
N ILE A 159 3.16 5.44 15.36
CA ILE A 159 4.58 5.15 15.49
C ILE A 159 5.34 6.19 14.65
N PRO A 160 5.84 7.27 15.28
CA PRO A 160 6.26 8.46 14.55
C PRO A 160 7.38 8.24 13.53
N ASP A 161 8.29 7.33 13.82
CA ASP A 161 9.49 7.06 13.04
C ASP A 161 9.30 5.98 11.96
N TRP A 162 8.15 5.31 11.92
CA TRP A 162 7.89 4.24 10.95
C TRP A 162 7.49 4.77 9.57
N GLU A 163 8.03 4.10 8.55
CA GLU A 163 7.64 4.17 7.15
C GLU A 163 6.70 3.00 6.81
N HIS A 164 6.21 2.93 5.57
CA HIS A 164 5.19 1.94 5.19
C HIS A 164 5.62 0.48 5.33
N LEU A 165 6.91 0.19 5.16
CA LEU A 165 7.43 -1.18 5.20
C LEU A 165 7.81 -1.65 6.61
N ASP A 166 7.91 -0.74 7.59
CA ASP A 166 8.22 -1.08 8.98
C ASP A 166 7.17 -2.02 9.59
N PHE A 167 5.91 -1.92 9.17
CA PHE A 167 4.82 -2.77 9.65
C PHE A 167 5.02 -4.26 9.36
N ILE A 168 5.79 -4.60 8.32
CA ILE A 168 6.06 -5.97 7.91
C ILE A 168 7.53 -6.38 8.11
N TRP A 169 8.47 -5.46 7.95
CA TRP A 169 9.91 -5.74 7.94
C TRP A 169 10.71 -4.96 8.99
N GLY A 170 10.06 -4.12 9.80
CA GLY A 170 10.69 -3.37 10.87
C GLY A 170 11.32 -4.31 11.91
N LEU A 171 12.59 -4.07 12.23
CA LEU A 171 13.33 -4.82 13.25
C LEU A 171 12.67 -4.73 14.62
N ASP A 172 12.01 -3.60 14.91
CA ASP A 172 11.28 -3.33 16.15
C ASP A 172 9.76 -3.63 16.07
N ALA A 173 9.25 -4.10 14.92
CA ALA A 173 7.83 -4.39 14.71
C ALA A 173 7.27 -5.42 15.71
N PRO A 174 8.01 -6.49 16.10
CA PRO A 174 7.57 -7.39 17.15
C PRO A 174 7.31 -6.70 18.49
N GLN A 175 8.13 -5.73 18.86
CA GLN A 175 8.09 -5.05 20.14
C GLN A 175 7.02 -3.97 20.16
N ARG A 176 6.84 -3.24 19.05
CA ARG A 176 6.00 -2.04 19.00
C ARG A 176 4.59 -2.30 18.47
N MET A 177 4.38 -3.35 17.67
CA MET A 177 3.07 -3.66 17.08
C MET A 177 2.62 -5.10 17.32
N PHE A 178 3.41 -6.11 16.97
CA PHE A 178 2.91 -7.51 17.00
C PHE A 178 2.55 -7.95 18.42
N ARG A 179 3.29 -7.51 19.45
CA ARG A 179 2.93 -7.75 20.86
C ARG A 179 1.57 -7.17 21.23
N ASP A 180 1.29 -5.92 20.85
CA ASP A 180 -0.01 -5.26 21.11
C ASP A 180 -1.15 -6.03 20.43
N MET A 181 -0.94 -6.43 19.17
CA MET A 181 -1.90 -7.21 18.39
C MET A 181 -2.23 -8.55 19.05
N ILE A 182 -1.21 -9.33 19.44
CA ILE A 182 -1.39 -10.63 20.12
C ILE A 182 -2.13 -10.44 21.46
N GLN A 183 -1.80 -9.41 22.23
CA GLN A 183 -2.50 -9.11 23.48
C GLN A 183 -3.97 -8.77 23.26
N MET A 184 -4.29 -7.99 22.23
CA MET A 184 -5.67 -7.68 21.85
C MET A 184 -6.44 -8.93 21.46
N MET A 185 -5.87 -9.79 20.60
CA MET A 185 -6.53 -11.05 20.19
C MET A 185 -6.80 -11.96 21.39
N ARG A 186 -5.87 -12.07 22.35
CA ARG A 186 -6.08 -12.83 23.59
C ARG A 186 -7.22 -12.26 24.42
N LYS A 187 -7.29 -10.94 24.60
CA LYS A 187 -8.38 -10.31 25.37
C LYS A 187 -9.76 -10.63 24.77
N VAL A 188 -9.87 -10.66 23.45
CA VAL A 188 -11.12 -11.05 22.76
C VAL A 188 -11.42 -12.55 22.95
N GLN A 189 -10.41 -13.41 22.86
CA GLN A 189 -10.58 -14.86 23.00
C GLN A 189 -11.09 -15.28 24.40
N TYR A 190 -10.68 -14.57 25.46
CA TYR A 190 -11.08 -14.87 26.84
C TYR A 190 -12.26 -14.02 27.34
N ALA A 191 -12.91 -13.24 26.46
CA ALA A 191 -14.11 -12.45 26.78
C ALA A 191 -15.42 -13.23 26.55
N HIS A 192 -15.31 -14.50 26.16
CA HIS A 192 -16.39 -15.49 26.01
C HIS A 192 -16.18 -16.65 26.99
#